data_AF-A0A439NUV4-F1
#
_entry.id   AF-A0A439NUV4-F1
#
_cell.length_a   1.000
_cell.length_b   1.000
_cell.length_c   1.000
_cell.angle_alpha   90.00
_cell.angle_beta   90.00
_cell.angle_gamma   90.00
#
_symmetry.space_group_name_H-M   'P 1'
#
loop_
_entity.id
_entity.type
_entity.pdbx_description
1 polymer ?
#
loop_
_entity_poly.entity_id
_entity_poly.type
_entity_poly.pdbx_seq_one_letter_code
_entity_poly.pdbx_strand_id
1 'polypeptide(L)'
;LQQKLIQKNPDMQELIGRTVREKALALASRRADLEKEAAMAYAKVFSEKELIEIAAFYNSDSGKKLLDSGPAVTRDLLKAADIWQNGVARDLAQQVGETLAAAAKAAAPAAPANAAAPTAGTEAPKN
;
A
#
# COMPACT_ATOMS: atom_id res chain seq x y z
N LEU A 1 23.38 12.41 19.87
CA LEU A 1 24.67 12.20 20.56
C LEU A 1 24.98 13.34 21.54
N GLN A 2 25.08 14.58 21.06
CA GLN A 2 25.40 15.76 21.89
C GLN A 2 24.52 15.90 23.15
N GLN A 3 23.19 15.89 23.00
CA GLN A 3 22.26 15.92 24.14
C GLN A 3 22.51 14.80 25.15
N LYS A 4 22.80 13.57 24.69
CA LYS A 4 23.10 12.43 25.57
C LYS A 4 24.42 12.64 26.35
N LEU A 5 25.41 13.30 25.76
CA LEU A 5 26.68 13.63 26.41
C LEU A 5 26.52 14.75 27.45
N ILE A 6 25.72 15.77 27.13
CA ILE A 6 25.41 16.90 28.04
C ILE A 6 24.62 16.39 29.25
N GLN A 7 23.62 15.53 29.05
CA GLN A 7 22.86 14.94 30.16
C GLN A 7 23.75 14.18 31.16
N LYS A 8 24.83 13.54 30.68
CA LYS A 8 25.78 12.82 31.53
C LYS A 8 26.82 13.74 32.19
N ASN A 9 27.13 14.88 31.59
CA ASN A 9 28.12 15.84 32.08
C ASN A 9 27.60 17.27 31.86
N PRO A 10 26.66 17.75 32.69
CA PRO A 10 25.96 19.02 32.47
C PRO A 10 26.87 20.24 32.53
N ASP A 11 27.89 20.18 33.39
CA ASP A 11 28.96 21.17 33.56
C ASP A 11 29.84 21.33 32.31
N MET A 12 29.91 20.32 31.46
CA MET A 12 30.72 20.33 30.23
C MET A 12 29.94 20.75 28.97
N GLN A 13 28.73 21.32 29.12
CA GLN A 13 27.83 21.58 27.99
C GLN A 13 28.47 22.35 26.82
N GLU A 14 29.18 23.45 27.12
CA GLU A 14 29.81 24.28 26.09
C GLU A 14 30.96 23.55 25.39
N LEU A 15 31.81 22.86 26.16
CA LEU A 15 32.92 22.06 25.65
C LEU A 15 32.42 20.92 24.75
N ILE A 16 31.39 20.18 25.20
CA ILE A 16 30.76 19.12 24.42
C ILE A 16 30.20 19.69 23.11
N GLY A 17 29.49 20.82 23.16
CA GLY A 17 28.93 21.46 21.98
C GLY A 17 30.00 21.91 20.97
N ARG A 18 31.13 22.43 21.43
CA ARG A 18 32.28 22.78 20.58
C ARG A 18 32.92 21.54 19.98
N THR A 19 33.27 20.56 20.79
CA THR A 19 33.94 19.33 20.34
C THR A 19 33.09 18.54 19.35
N VAL A 20 31.78 18.41 19.56
CA VAL A 20 30.90 17.70 18.61
C VAL A 20 30.88 18.41 17.26
N ARG A 21 30.79 19.75 17.23
CA ARG A 21 30.83 20.51 15.97
C ARG A 21 32.16 20.37 15.24
N GLU A 22 33.29 20.52 15.95
CA GLU A 22 34.63 20.35 15.38
C GLU A 22 34.82 18.95 14.80
N LYS A 23 34.41 17.90 15.53
CA LYS A 23 34.52 16.52 15.06
C LYS A 23 33.54 16.23 13.92
N ALA A 24 32.33 16.79 13.94
CA ALA A 24 31.39 16.65 12.82
C ALA A 24 31.94 17.29 11.54
N LEU A 25 32.54 18.49 11.64
CA LEU A 25 33.17 19.16 10.50
C LEU A 25 34.38 18.34 9.99
N ALA A 26 35.19 17.80 10.88
CA ALA A 26 36.30 16.92 10.51
C ALA A 26 35.84 15.62 9.80
N LEU A 27 34.63 15.16 10.09
CA LEU A 27 34.02 14.01 9.42
C LEU A 27 33.32 14.37 8.10
N ALA A 28 33.16 15.65 7.76
CA ALA A 28 32.49 16.06 6.53
C ALA A 28 33.18 15.50 5.26
N SER A 29 34.50 15.32 5.31
CA SER A 29 35.29 14.66 4.26
C SER A 29 34.82 13.23 3.96
N ARG A 30 34.21 12.53 4.92
CA ARG A 30 33.66 11.17 4.73
C ARG A 30 32.44 11.15 3.79
N ARG A 31 31.88 12.30 3.43
CA ARG A 31 30.88 12.38 2.36
C ARG A 31 31.47 11.90 1.04
N ALA A 32 32.73 12.23 0.77
CA ALA A 32 33.43 11.76 -0.43
C ALA A 32 33.61 10.22 -0.42
N ASP A 33 33.83 9.62 0.76
CA ASP A 33 33.88 8.16 0.90
C ASP A 33 32.54 7.53 0.50
N LEU A 34 31.43 8.08 0.98
CA LEU A 34 30.08 7.61 0.63
C LEU A 34 29.78 7.81 -0.86
N GLU A 35 30.13 8.96 -1.42
CA GLU A 35 29.96 9.24 -2.85
C GLU A 35 30.75 8.26 -3.71
N LYS A 36 31.97 7.91 -3.30
CA LYS A 36 32.79 6.89 -3.97
C LYS A 36 32.12 5.52 -3.92
N GLU A 37 31.65 5.09 -2.75
CA GLU A 37 30.94 3.80 -2.62
C GLU A 37 29.68 3.77 -3.49
N ALA A 38 28.92 4.87 -3.53
CA ALA A 38 27.76 4.99 -4.40
C ALA A 38 28.16 4.89 -5.88
N ALA A 39 29.17 5.62 -6.32
CA ALA A 39 29.68 5.54 -7.70
C ALA A 39 30.12 4.12 -8.07
N MET A 40 30.81 3.43 -7.16
CA MET A 40 31.21 2.03 -7.36
C MET A 40 30.01 1.08 -7.44
N ALA A 41 28.94 1.32 -6.68
CA ALA A 41 27.72 0.52 -6.77
C ALA A 41 27.03 0.67 -8.13
N TYR A 42 26.94 1.90 -8.65
CA TYR A 42 26.40 2.15 -10.00
C TYR A 42 27.28 1.56 -11.10
N ALA A 43 28.59 1.76 -11.04
CA ALA A 43 29.53 1.25 -12.05
C ALA A 43 29.62 -0.29 -12.13
N LYS A 44 29.20 -1.01 -11.08
CA LYS A 44 29.11 -2.48 -11.10
C LYS A 44 27.94 -3.00 -11.94
N VAL A 45 26.90 -2.19 -12.14
CA VAL A 45 25.64 -2.61 -12.75
C VAL A 45 25.43 -1.97 -14.12
N PHE A 46 25.92 -0.75 -14.31
CA PHE A 46 25.71 0.03 -15.53
C PHE A 46 27.03 0.31 -16.26
N SER A 47 26.96 0.29 -17.58
CA SER A 47 28.03 0.80 -18.45
C SER A 47 28.14 2.32 -18.37
N GLU A 48 29.29 2.86 -18.77
CA GLU A 48 29.50 4.31 -18.83
C GLU A 48 28.45 5.02 -19.69
N LYS A 49 28.10 4.42 -20.84
CA LYS A 49 27.07 4.95 -21.74
C LYS A 49 25.71 5.07 -21.03
N GLU A 50 25.27 4.01 -20.34
CA GLU A 50 24.00 4.03 -19.60
C GLU A 50 24.02 5.06 -18.47
N LEU A 51 25.15 5.22 -17.76
CA LEU A 51 25.29 6.24 -16.72
C LEU A 51 25.18 7.66 -17.30
N ILE A 52 25.77 7.92 -18.48
CA ILE A 52 25.65 9.20 -19.18
C ILE A 52 24.18 9.46 -19.57
N GLU A 53 23.49 8.44 -20.11
CA GLU A 53 22.09 8.56 -20.52
C GLU A 53 21.16 8.81 -19.31
N ILE A 54 21.36 8.09 -18.21
CA ILE A 54 20.62 8.29 -16.95
C ILE A 54 20.86 9.70 -16.40
N ALA A 55 22.12 10.16 -16.39
CA ALA A 55 22.47 11.51 -15.94
C ALA A 55 21.83 12.58 -16.83
N ALA A 56 21.85 12.39 -18.16
CA ALA A 56 21.20 13.30 -19.10
C ALA A 56 19.69 13.38 -18.87
N PHE A 57 19.02 12.24 -18.65
CA PHE A 57 17.60 12.20 -18.34
C PHE A 57 17.26 12.98 -17.07
N TYR A 58 17.92 12.69 -15.95
CA TYR A 58 17.63 13.37 -14.68
C TYR A 58 18.05 14.85 -14.65
N ASN A 59 18.96 15.26 -15.53
CA ASN A 59 19.31 16.68 -15.70
C ASN A 59 18.33 17.47 -16.60
N SER A 60 17.51 16.78 -17.39
CA SER A 60 16.47 17.43 -18.21
C SER A 60 15.35 18.03 -17.35
N ASP A 61 14.60 18.99 -17.91
CA ASP A 61 13.47 19.62 -17.21
C ASP A 61 12.40 18.60 -16.81
N SER A 62 12.10 17.64 -17.70
CA SER A 62 11.16 16.55 -17.41
C SER A 62 11.68 15.60 -16.33
N GLY A 63 12.97 15.27 -16.34
CA GLY A 63 13.58 14.39 -15.33
C GLY A 63 13.58 15.01 -13.95
N LYS A 64 13.93 16.31 -13.85
CA LYS A 64 13.81 17.08 -12.59
C LYS A 64 12.37 17.16 -12.12
N LYS A 65 11.43 17.47 -13.03
CA LYS A 65 10.00 17.50 -12.71
C LYS A 65 9.49 16.15 -12.20
N LEU A 66 9.96 15.04 -12.77
CA LEU A 66 9.63 13.70 -12.31
C LEU A 66 10.14 13.44 -10.89
N LEU A 67 11.38 13.82 -10.57
CA LEU A 67 11.93 13.70 -9.22
C LEU A 67 11.12 14.50 -8.20
N ASP A 68 10.80 15.75 -8.54
CA ASP A 68 10.07 16.66 -7.66
C ASP A 68 8.61 16.24 -7.47
N SER A 69 7.95 15.80 -8.56
CA SER A 69 6.52 15.47 -8.57
C SER A 69 6.24 14.00 -8.20
N GLY A 70 7.27 13.14 -8.19
CA GLY A 70 7.16 11.70 -7.98
C GLY A 70 6.32 11.31 -6.77
N PRO A 71 6.59 11.84 -5.56
CA PRO A 71 5.81 11.52 -4.37
C PRO A 71 4.31 11.86 -4.49
N ALA A 72 3.97 12.98 -5.14
CA ALA A 72 2.58 13.37 -5.35
C ALA A 72 1.88 12.41 -6.33
N VAL A 73 2.53 12.08 -7.44
CA VAL A 73 2.04 11.11 -8.42
C VAL A 73 1.84 9.74 -7.78
N THR A 74 2.81 9.26 -6.98
CA THR A 74 2.70 7.97 -6.28
C THR A 74 1.52 7.96 -5.32
N ARG A 75 1.32 9.02 -4.52
CA ARG A 75 0.17 9.12 -3.62
C ARG A 75 -1.15 9.05 -4.38
N ASP A 76 -1.26 9.78 -5.48
CA ASP A 76 -2.48 9.84 -6.26
C ASP A 76 -2.76 8.49 -6.96
N LEU A 77 -1.71 7.80 -7.42
CA LEU A 77 -1.81 6.43 -7.95
C LEU A 77 -2.29 5.43 -6.90
N LEU A 78 -1.73 5.46 -5.68
CA LEU A 78 -2.15 4.57 -4.59
C LEU A 78 -3.62 4.81 -4.22
N LYS A 79 -4.08 6.06 -4.21
CA LYS A 79 -5.49 6.40 -3.99
C LYS A 79 -6.38 5.83 -5.09
N ALA A 80 -5.96 5.94 -6.36
CA ALA A 80 -6.71 5.38 -7.48
C ALA A 80 -6.79 3.85 -7.39
N ALA A 81 -5.68 3.19 -7.01
CA ALA A 81 -5.64 1.74 -6.79
C ALA A 81 -6.59 1.31 -5.68
N ASP A 82 -6.68 2.07 -4.58
CA ASP A 82 -7.62 1.78 -3.49
C ASP A 82 -9.09 1.86 -3.93
N ILE A 83 -9.45 2.89 -4.68
CA ILE A 83 -10.81 3.04 -5.22
C ILE A 83 -11.13 1.87 -6.18
N TRP A 84 -10.18 1.53 -7.05
CA TRP A 84 -10.33 0.45 -8.01
C TRP A 84 -10.52 -0.91 -7.33
N GLN A 85 -9.68 -1.28 -6.36
CA GLN A 85 -9.81 -2.56 -5.65
C GLN A 85 -11.14 -2.69 -4.91
N ASN A 86 -11.62 -1.60 -4.30
CA ASN A 86 -12.91 -1.58 -3.61
C ASN A 86 -14.07 -1.75 -4.60
N GLY A 87 -13.97 -1.15 -5.78
CA GLY A 87 -14.92 -1.36 -6.88
C GLY A 87 -14.97 -2.82 -7.34
N VAL A 88 -13.80 -3.42 -7.60
CA VAL A 88 -13.70 -4.83 -8.01
C VAL A 88 -14.28 -5.77 -6.94
N ALA A 89 -13.97 -5.55 -5.66
CA ALA A 89 -14.49 -6.38 -4.58
C ALA A 89 -16.02 -6.31 -4.47
N ARG A 90 -16.59 -5.11 -4.60
CA ARG A 90 -18.05 -4.91 -4.62
C ARG A 90 -18.69 -5.65 -5.79
N ASP A 91 -18.16 -5.46 -7.00
CA ASP A 91 -18.74 -6.04 -8.21
C ASP A 91 -18.65 -7.58 -8.17
N LEU A 92 -17.53 -8.12 -7.67
CA LEU A 92 -17.38 -9.55 -7.46
C LEU A 92 -18.39 -10.10 -6.45
N ALA A 93 -18.56 -9.42 -5.30
CA ALA A 93 -19.52 -9.83 -4.27
C ALA A 93 -20.96 -9.85 -4.81
N GLN A 94 -21.32 -8.86 -5.63
CA GLN A 94 -22.63 -8.80 -6.28
C GLN A 94 -22.82 -9.99 -7.25
N GLN A 95 -21.87 -10.21 -8.17
CA GLN A 95 -21.97 -11.28 -9.17
C GLN A 95 -22.03 -12.68 -8.52
N VAL A 96 -21.23 -12.91 -7.47
CA VAL A 96 -21.29 -14.14 -6.68
C VAL A 96 -22.64 -14.28 -5.98
N GLY A 97 -23.14 -13.21 -5.36
CA GLY A 97 -24.45 -13.20 -4.70
C GLY A 97 -25.60 -13.53 -5.65
N GLU A 98 -25.62 -12.92 -6.83
CA GLU A 98 -26.60 -13.20 -7.89
C GLU A 98 -26.55 -14.66 -8.34
N THR A 99 -25.34 -15.19 -8.56
CA THR A 99 -25.13 -16.59 -8.96
C THR A 99 -25.65 -17.56 -7.90
N LEU A 100 -25.33 -17.32 -6.63
CA LEU A 100 -25.76 -18.18 -5.52
C LEU A 100 -27.27 -18.11 -5.30
N ALA A 101 -27.88 -16.93 -5.41
CA ALA A 101 -29.33 -16.75 -5.29
C ALA A 101 -30.09 -17.49 -6.41
N ALA A 102 -29.59 -17.42 -7.64
CA ALA A 102 -30.14 -18.17 -8.77
C ALA A 102 -30.08 -19.69 -8.53
N ALA A 103 -28.94 -20.20 -8.04
CA ALA A 103 -28.77 -21.61 -7.70
C ALA A 103 -29.72 -22.06 -6.58
N ALA A 104 -29.87 -21.26 -5.51
CA ALA A 104 -30.76 -21.55 -4.40
C ALA A 104 -32.24 -21.60 -4.85
N LYS A 105 -32.66 -20.69 -5.73
CA LYS A 105 -34.01 -20.69 -6.31
C LYS A 105 -34.26 -21.94 -7.16
N ALA A 106 -33.26 -22.38 -7.93
CA ALA A 106 -33.37 -23.61 -8.73
C ALA A 106 -33.43 -24.88 -7.87
N ALA A 107 -32.83 -24.85 -6.67
CA ALA A 107 -32.82 -25.96 -5.73
C ALA A 107 -34.04 -26.02 -4.78
N ALA A 108 -34.89 -24.99 -4.76
CA ALA A 108 -36.06 -24.96 -3.89
C ALA A 108 -37.12 -25.99 -4.35
N PRO A 109 -37.56 -26.92 -3.47
CA PRO A 109 -38.61 -27.88 -3.83
C PRO A 109 -39.95 -27.15 -4.04
N ALA A 110 -40.75 -27.61 -5.00
CA ALA A 110 -42.11 -27.11 -5.22
C ALA A 110 -42.92 -27.25 -3.93
N ALA A 111 -43.52 -26.15 -3.46
CA ALA A 111 -44.36 -26.16 -2.27
C ALA A 111 -45.47 -27.21 -2.41
N PRO A 112 -45.76 -28.02 -1.38
CA PRO A 112 -46.88 -28.94 -1.44
C PRO A 112 -48.17 -28.11 -1.54
N ALA A 113 -49.00 -28.41 -2.53
CA ALA A 113 -50.35 -27.87 -2.62
C ALA A 113 -51.09 -28.31 -1.34
N ASN A 114 -51.29 -27.36 -0.42
CA ASN A 114 -51.93 -27.66 0.85
C ASN A 114 -53.38 -28.09 0.60
N ALA A 115 -53.76 -29.19 1.24
CA ALA A 115 -55.10 -29.70 1.32
C ALA A 115 -56.04 -28.66 1.96
N ALA A 116 -57.23 -28.52 1.38
CA ALA A 116 -58.40 -27.98 2.07
C ALA A 116 -59.50 -29.05 2.05
N ALA A 117 -59.75 -29.65 3.23
CA ALA A 117 -60.94 -30.41 3.62
C ALA A 117 -62.10 -29.41 3.97
N PRO A 118 -63.39 -29.77 4.21
CA PRO A 118 -63.87 -30.91 5.00
C PRO A 118 -65.15 -31.64 4.51
N THR A 119 -65.49 -32.70 5.25
CA THR A 119 -66.60 -33.66 5.13
C THR A 119 -67.99 -33.11 5.50
N ALA A 120 -69.07 -33.57 4.84
CA ALA A 120 -70.44 -33.56 5.40
C ALA A 120 -71.44 -34.49 4.64
N GLY A 121 -72.15 -35.36 5.40
CA GLY A 121 -73.38 -36.09 5.04
C GLY A 121 -73.16 -37.52 4.52
N THR A 122 -73.70 -38.60 5.11
CA THR A 122 -75.07 -38.76 5.64
C THR A 122 -75.15 -39.95 6.63
N GLU A 123 -76.15 -39.85 7.51
CA GLU A 123 -76.56 -40.61 8.70
C GLU A 123 -76.57 -42.15 8.70
N ALA A 124 -76.49 -42.69 9.92
CA ALA A 124 -76.70 -44.09 10.36
C ALA A 124 -78.20 -44.41 10.61
N PRO A 125 -78.61 -45.45 11.39
CA PRO A 125 -78.20 -46.87 11.54
C PRO A 125 -79.42 -47.83 11.35
N LYS A 126 -79.25 -49.17 11.44
CA LYS A 126 -80.33 -50.06 11.96
C LYS A 126 -79.78 -51.27 12.73
N ASN A 127 -80.36 -51.40 13.93
CA ASN A 127 -80.40 -52.45 14.98
C ASN A 127 -79.74 -53.81 14.74
#